data_AF-A0A1G5T5U4-F1
#
_entry.id   AF-A0A1G5T5U4-F1
#
_cell.length_a   1.000
_cell.length_b   1.000
_cell.length_c   1.000
_cell.angle_alpha   90.00
_cell.angle_beta   90.00
_cell.angle_gamma   90.00
#
_symmetry.space_group_name_H-M   'P 1'
#
loop_
_entity.id
_entity.type
_entity.pdbx_description
1 polymer ?
#
loop_
_entity_poly.entity_id
_entity_poly.type
_entity_poly.pdbx_seq_one_letter_code
_entity_poly.pdbx_strand_id
1 'polypeptide(L)' 'MSGAVFPTWVFVAVALAIAAAAFAVGQLHAGAGMIVAGLGSALWTAYVAQRGARMRARHD' A
#
# COMPACT_ATOMS: atom_id res chain seq x y z
N MET A 1 -5.33 24.54 5.12
CA MET A 1 -4.83 23.31 5.78
C MET A 1 -5.09 22.13 4.85
N SER A 2 -4.22 21.89 3.88
CA SER A 2 -4.35 20.73 2.98
C SER A 2 -2.97 20.12 2.78
N GLY A 3 -2.37 19.65 3.87
CA GLY A 3 -1.29 18.66 3.75
C GLY A 3 -1.90 17.48 2.99
N ALA A 4 -1.33 17.12 1.85
CA ALA A 4 -1.98 16.22 0.89
C ALA A 4 -2.11 14.79 1.46
N VAL A 5 -3.17 14.59 2.25
CA VAL A 5 -3.64 13.28 2.68
C VAL A 5 -4.18 12.58 1.43
N PHE A 6 -3.67 11.39 1.15
CA PHE A 6 -4.20 10.59 0.07
C PHE A 6 -5.71 10.42 0.27
N PRO A 7 -6.50 10.57 -0.79
CA PRO A 7 -7.91 10.33 -0.65
C PRO A 7 -8.24 8.88 -0.28
N THR A 8 -9.28 8.67 0.53
CA THR A 8 -9.65 7.33 1.04
C THR A 8 -9.82 6.29 -0.06
N TRP A 9 -10.36 6.67 -1.23
CA TRP A 9 -10.52 5.75 -2.36
C TRP A 9 -9.20 5.20 -2.90
N VAL A 10 -8.08 5.93 -2.75
CA VAL A 10 -6.75 5.44 -3.15
C VAL A 10 -6.34 4.27 -2.27
N PHE A 11 -6.62 4.31 -0.97
CA PHE A 11 -6.35 3.18 -0.07
C PHE A 11 -7.17 1.95 -0.46
N VAL A 12 -8.45 2.14 -0.81
CA VAL A 12 -9.31 1.05 -1.30
C VAL A 12 -8.80 0.47 -2.61
N ALA A 13 -8.40 1.32 -3.56
CA ALA A 13 -7.86 0.88 -4.85
C ALA A 13 -6.55 0.09 -4.69
N VAL A 14 -5.64 0.54 -3.83
CA VAL A 14 -4.38 -0.17 -3.57
C VAL A 14 -4.63 -1.49 -2.85
N ALA A 15 -5.53 -1.53 -1.87
CA ALA A 15 -5.91 -2.77 -1.20
C ALA A 15 -6.49 -3.80 -2.19
N LEU A 16 -7.35 -3.37 -3.11
CA LEU A 16 -7.88 -4.21 -4.19
C LEU A 16 -6.79 -4.71 -5.12
N ALA A 17 -5.83 -3.86 -5.50
CA ALA A 17 -4.71 -4.26 -6.36
C ALA A 17 -3.81 -5.31 -5.68
N ILE A 18 -3.52 -5.13 -4.40
CA ILE A 18 -2.74 -6.10 -3.61
C ILE A 18 -3.50 -7.42 -3.48
N ALA A 19 -4.81 -7.37 -3.20
CA ALA A 19 -5.64 -8.57 -3.11
C ALA A 19 -5.73 -9.33 -4.43
N ALA A 20 -5.89 -8.62 -5.56
CA ALA A 20 -5.91 -9.23 -6.89
C ALA A 20 -4.57 -9.89 -7.24
N ALA A 21 -3.45 -9.21 -6.96
CA ALA A 21 -2.12 -9.76 -7.17
C ALA A 21 -1.86 -10.98 -6.28
N ALA A 22 -2.23 -10.91 -5.01
CA ALA A 22 -2.11 -12.02 -4.07
C ALA A 22 -2.94 -13.23 -4.51
N PHE A 23 -4.17 -13.01 -4.98
CA PHE A 23 -5.02 -14.06 -5.50
C PHE A 23 -4.42 -14.72 -6.74
N ALA A 24 -3.98 -13.93 -7.72
CA ALA A 24 -3.34 -14.44 -8.94
C ALA A 24 -2.10 -15.29 -8.63
N VAL A 25 -1.25 -14.83 -7.71
CA VAL A 25 -0.06 -15.59 -7.28
C VAL A 25 -0.44 -16.83 -6.47
N GLY A 26 -1.51 -16.76 -5.67
CA GLY A 26 -2.06 -17.90 -4.96
C GLY A 26 -2.56 -19.03 -5.86
N GLN A 27 -2.95 -18.73 -7.11
CA GLN A 27 -3.29 -19.75 -8.10
C GLN A 27 -2.07 -20.54 -8.61
N LEU A 28 -0.87 -19.91 -8.57
CA LEU A 28 0.37 -20.54 -9.04
C LEU A 28 1.02 -21.42 -7.96
N HIS A 29 0.93 -20.98 -6.70
CA HIS A 29 1.52 -21.72 -5.59
C HIS A 29 0.74 -21.49 -4.30
N ALA A 30 0.38 -22.59 -3.62
CA ALA A 30 -0.31 -22.53 -2.34
C ALA A 30 0.54 -21.74 -1.33
N GLY A 31 -0.06 -20.73 -0.68
CA GLY A 31 0.61 -19.89 0.33
C GLY A 31 1.39 -18.69 -0.22
N ALA A 32 1.73 -18.65 -1.52
CA ALA A 32 2.47 -17.50 -2.09
C ALA A 32 1.63 -16.21 -2.11
N GLY A 33 0.31 -16.31 -2.17
CA GLY A 33 -0.59 -15.15 -2.08
C GLY A 33 -0.48 -14.39 -0.75
N MET A 34 -0.28 -15.11 0.37
CA MET A 34 -0.09 -14.47 1.69
C MET A 34 1.19 -13.64 1.74
N ILE A 35 2.26 -14.10 1.09
CA ILE A 35 3.54 -13.39 1.00
C ILE A 35 3.35 -12.09 0.20
N VAL A 36 2.67 -12.16 -0.95
CA VAL A 36 2.39 -10.98 -1.79
C VAL A 36 1.50 -9.98 -1.07
N ALA A 37 0.45 -10.44 -0.39
CA ALA A 37 -0.43 -9.57 0.39
C ALA A 37 0.31 -8.87 1.52
N GLY A 38 1.14 -9.60 2.27
CA GLY A 38 1.93 -9.06 3.37
C GLY A 38 2.97 -8.04 2.89
N LEU A 39 3.79 -8.40 1.90
CA LEU A 39 4.82 -7.52 1.35
C LEU A 39 4.22 -6.29 0.67
N GLY A 40 3.16 -6.46 -0.13
CA GLY A 40 2.47 -5.36 -0.79
C GLY A 40 1.89 -4.36 0.20
N SER A 41 1.27 -4.85 1.27
CA SER A 41 0.71 -3.99 2.33
C SER A 41 1.80 -3.27 3.13
N ALA A 42 2.89 -3.96 3.45
CA ALA A 42 4.02 -3.37 4.16
C ALA A 42 4.72 -2.28 3.33
N LEU A 43 4.93 -2.55 2.04
CA LEU A 43 5.55 -1.60 1.12
C LEU A 43 4.69 -0.35 0.94
N TRP A 44 3.38 -0.52 0.74
CA TRP A 44 2.45 0.61 0.64
C TRP A 44 2.43 1.45 1.91
N THR A 45 2.35 0.79 3.08
CA THR A 45 2.35 1.47 4.38
C THR A 45 3.65 2.25 4.59
N ALA A 46 4.80 1.64 4.30
CA ALA A 46 6.11 2.31 4.38
C ALA A 46 6.19 3.52 3.45
N TYR A 47 5.70 3.40 2.22
CA TYR A 47 5.63 4.50 1.26
C TYR A 47 4.76 5.66 1.76
N VAL A 48 3.57 5.37 2.27
CA VAL A 48 2.66 6.39 2.81
C VAL A 48 3.31 7.10 4.01
N ALA A 49 3.94 6.35 4.92
CA ALA A 49 4.65 6.91 6.06
C ALA A 49 5.82 7.83 5.63
N GLN A 50 6.64 7.38 4.68
CA GLN A 50 7.73 8.18 4.12
C GLN A 50 7.23 9.44 3.42
N ARG A 51 6.12 9.35 2.68
CA ARG A 51 5.52 10.50 2.00
C ARG A 51 5.00 11.52 3.01
N GLY A 52 4.34 11.07 4.08
CA GLY A 52 3.91 11.92 5.19
C GLY A 52 5.07 12.62 5.89
N ALA A 53 6.17 11.90 6.14
CA ALA A 53 7.38 12.48 6.73
C ALA A 53 8.03 13.54 5.83
N ARG A 54 8.12 13.30 4.51
CA ARG A 54 8.65 14.27 3.54
C ARG A 54 7.80 15.54 3.43
N MET A 55 6.47 15.44 3.60
CA MET A 55 5.61 16.63 3.61
C MET A 55 5.78 17.43 4.90
N ARG A 56 5.96 16.77 6.05
CA ARG A 56 6.26 17.45 7.33
C ARG A 56 7.60 18.20 7.27
N ALA A 57 8.64 17.56 6.76
CA ALA A 57 9.98 18.16 6.63
C ALA A 57 10.08 19.35 5.65
N ARG A 58 9.06 19.62 4.83
CA ARG A 58 9.00 20.81 3.96
C ARG A 58 8.30 22.01 4.61
N HIS A 59 7.70 21.81 5.78
CA HIS A 59 6.98 22.83 6.54
C HIS A 59 7.79 23.38 7.74
N ASP A 60 8.95 22.80 8.03
CA ASP A 60 9.96 23.30 8.97
C ASP A 60 11.05 24.07 8.22
#